data_AF-A0A953TRE3-F1
#
_entry.id   AF-A0A953TRE3-F1
#
_cell.length_a   1.000
_cell.length_b   1.000
_cell.length_c   1.000
_cell.angle_alpha   90.00
_cell.angle_beta   90.00
_cell.angle_gamma   90.00
#
_symmetry.space_group_name_H-M   'P 1'
#
loop_
_entity.id
_entity.type
_entity.pdbx_description
1 polymer ?
#
loop_
_entity_poly.entity_id
_entity_poly.type
_entity_poly.pdbx_seq_one_letter_code
_entity_poly.pdbx_strand_id
1 'polypeptide(L)'
;MRAQIKLGRIAGIAVGLHYSWFIIALLITLSLAKYFHSVTSQWSSGVVWASAIITGLFFFVALLMHELAHSLVAQAHGMRVQAITLFALGGISQIESDAPDAKTEFWMAIAGPITSAIIGCIFLGIAYWAGWRPGAAPVQPAVAVCRWLGYINLGLAGFNMIPGFPLDGGRILRAVVWRLTGNADSSMRVAAQAGEAVAFAFIVLGVMLFFAGAGFGGLWWAFIGWFLLDASRTSYAQTELLAELRDRRVGEMMERDCPTVDGKSSLQEFVDGYLLPTGGRCFIVEEGDQVAGLITPNEVKSVERALWPSRRVDSVMRPLQELHVVSPDTPAIQALQMMSREDVNQLPVVSNGRLEGVFSRSHVLRFLQTRSELLK
;
A
#
# COMPACT_ATOMS: atom_id res chain seq x y z
N MET A 1 -4.78 0.47 -1.83
CA MET A 1 -6.09 0.99 -1.35
C MET A 1 -6.12 2.50 -1.62
N ARG A 2 -7.13 3.04 -2.32
CA ARG A 2 -7.25 4.48 -2.59
C ARG A 2 -8.17 5.13 -1.53
N ALA A 3 -7.82 6.31 -1.03
CA ALA A 3 -8.67 7.07 -0.11
C ALA A 3 -9.93 7.57 -0.82
N GLN A 4 -11.10 7.37 -0.22
CA GLN A 4 -12.36 7.88 -0.75
C GLN A 4 -12.71 9.26 -0.18
N ILE A 5 -12.26 9.57 1.04
CA ILE A 5 -12.44 10.89 1.65
C ILE A 5 -11.06 11.54 1.81
N LYS A 6 -10.89 12.74 1.23
CA LYS A 6 -9.67 13.53 1.36
C LYS A 6 -9.83 14.49 2.54
N LEU A 7 -8.92 14.41 3.52
CA LEU A 7 -8.91 15.28 4.70
C LEU A 7 -8.13 16.57 4.46
N GLY A 8 -7.13 16.55 3.57
CA GLY A 8 -6.30 17.71 3.26
C GLY A 8 -4.88 17.33 2.87
N ARG A 9 -3.94 18.26 3.00
CA ARG A 9 -2.50 18.02 2.81
C ARG A 9 -1.72 18.48 4.03
N ILE A 10 -0.76 17.65 4.47
CA ILE A 10 0.18 17.95 5.55
C ILE A 10 1.59 17.74 4.99
N ALA A 11 2.48 18.73 5.07
CA ALA A 11 3.84 18.67 4.50
C ALA A 11 3.89 18.22 3.03
N GLY A 12 2.89 18.64 2.23
CA GLY A 12 2.76 18.25 0.82
C GLY A 12 2.17 16.85 0.58
N ILE A 13 1.94 16.05 1.63
CA ILE A 13 1.38 14.70 1.57
C ILE A 13 -0.14 14.76 1.67
N ALA A 14 -0.86 14.11 0.75
CA ALA A 14 -2.32 14.04 0.82
C ALA A 14 -2.76 13.07 1.92
N VAL A 15 -3.61 13.52 2.85
CA VAL A 15 -4.16 12.67 3.91
C VAL A 15 -5.60 12.32 3.59
N GLY A 16 -5.96 11.04 3.71
CA GLY A 16 -7.31 10.57 3.44
C GLY A 16 -7.75 9.39 4.29
N LEU A 17 -9.06 9.12 4.25
CA LEU A 17 -9.71 8.03 4.97
C LEU A 17 -10.32 7.03 3.99
N HIS A 18 -10.18 5.75 4.33
CA HIS A 18 -10.91 4.66 3.72
C HIS A 18 -12.24 4.40 4.45
N TYR A 19 -13.30 3.92 3.80
CA TYR A 19 -14.59 3.66 4.47
C TYR A 19 -14.50 2.72 5.67
N SER A 20 -13.58 1.75 5.61
CA SER A 20 -13.31 0.83 6.72
C SER A 20 -12.83 1.54 8.00
N TRP A 21 -12.31 2.78 7.88
CA TRP A 21 -11.92 3.61 9.00
C TRP A 21 -13.12 3.92 9.92
N PHE A 22 -14.30 4.23 9.36
CA PHE A 22 -15.48 4.53 10.17
C PHE A 22 -15.96 3.31 10.97
N ILE A 23 -15.83 2.13 10.38
CA ILE A 23 -16.18 0.86 11.04
C ILE A 23 -15.26 0.63 12.23
N ILE A 24 -13.94 0.74 12.05
CA ILE A 24 -13.01 0.55 13.17
C ILE A 24 -13.13 1.67 14.21
N ALA A 25 -13.38 2.92 13.81
CA ALA A 25 -13.56 4.04 14.72
C ALA A 25 -14.78 3.82 15.63
N LEU A 26 -15.87 3.31 15.07
CA LEU A 26 -17.04 2.90 15.85
C LEU A 26 -16.70 1.77 16.83
N LEU A 27 -16.05 0.70 16.37
CA LEU A 27 -15.68 -0.45 17.22
C LEU A 27 -14.74 -0.05 18.36
N ILE A 28 -13.72 0.78 18.08
CA ILE A 28 -12.79 1.32 19.08
C ILE A 28 -13.56 2.17 20.09
N THR A 29 -14.45 3.06 19.63
CA THR A 29 -15.24 3.92 20.52
C THR A 29 -16.14 3.08 21.44
N LEU A 30 -16.79 2.03 20.91
CA LEU A 30 -17.60 1.10 21.71
C LEU A 30 -16.75 0.33 22.73
N SER A 31 -15.56 -0.12 22.32
CA SER A 31 -14.61 -0.81 23.22
C SER A 31 -14.12 0.12 24.33
N LEU A 32 -13.77 1.37 23.99
CA LEU A 32 -13.36 2.39 24.93
C LEU A 32 -14.47 2.77 25.90
N ALA A 33 -15.72 2.89 25.43
CA ALA A 33 -16.86 3.15 26.30
C ALA A 33 -17.06 2.04 27.33
N LYS A 34 -16.96 0.76 26.91
CA LYS A 34 -16.99 -0.38 27.84
C LYS A 34 -15.82 -0.36 28.82
N TYR A 35 -14.61 -0.07 28.34
CA TYR A 35 -13.42 0.05 29.20
C TYR A 35 -13.60 1.14 30.25
N PHE A 36 -13.92 2.38 29.85
CA PHE A 36 -14.12 3.50 30.78
C PHE A 36 -15.27 3.22 31.76
N HIS A 37 -16.36 2.62 31.31
CA HIS A 37 -17.43 2.21 32.21
C HIS A 37 -16.95 1.21 33.29
N SER A 38 -16.08 0.25 32.91
CA SER A 38 -15.54 -0.75 33.85
C SER A 38 -14.53 -0.20 34.85
N VAL A 39 -13.71 0.77 34.47
CA VAL A 39 -12.66 1.32 35.34
C VAL A 39 -13.12 2.53 36.16
N THR A 40 -14.22 3.17 35.77
CA THR A 40 -14.80 4.33 36.47
C THR A 40 -16.31 4.20 36.56
N SER A 41 -16.78 3.30 37.43
CA SER A 41 -18.20 2.99 37.67
C SER A 41 -19.04 4.19 38.17
N GLN A 42 -18.38 5.22 38.70
CA GLN A 42 -19.00 6.42 39.26
C GLN A 42 -19.28 7.54 38.25
N TRP A 43 -18.87 7.40 36.99
CA TRP A 43 -19.06 8.43 35.97
C TRP A 43 -20.43 8.32 35.30
N SER A 44 -21.00 9.47 34.96
CA SER A 44 -22.22 9.51 34.14
C SER A 44 -21.95 8.98 32.74
N SER A 45 -22.97 8.41 32.11
CA SER A 45 -22.87 7.87 30.74
C SER A 45 -22.33 8.91 29.74
N GLY A 46 -22.71 10.19 29.90
CA GLY A 46 -22.21 11.27 29.05
C GLY A 46 -20.70 11.46 29.13
N VAL A 47 -20.12 11.40 30.34
CA VAL A 47 -18.66 11.53 30.55
C VAL A 47 -17.91 10.32 29.98
N VAL A 48 -18.45 9.11 30.14
CA VAL A 48 -17.88 7.88 29.57
C VAL A 48 -17.82 7.96 28.05
N TRP A 49 -18.93 8.31 27.39
CA TRP A 49 -18.98 8.45 25.93
C TRP A 49 -18.09 9.57 25.41
N ALA A 50 -18.09 10.74 26.07
CA ALA A 50 -17.20 11.84 25.72
C ALA A 50 -15.73 11.41 25.81
N SER A 51 -15.35 10.74 26.90
CA SER A 51 -13.98 10.24 27.10
C SER A 51 -13.61 9.21 26.04
N ALA A 52 -14.52 8.30 25.68
CA ALA A 52 -14.29 7.30 24.63
C ALA A 52 -14.09 7.94 23.25
N ILE A 53 -14.94 8.89 22.85
CA ILE A 53 -14.85 9.58 21.57
C ILE A 53 -13.57 10.42 21.49
N ILE A 54 -13.27 11.19 22.53
CA ILE A 54 -12.05 12.00 22.61
C ILE A 54 -10.81 11.10 22.52
N THR A 55 -10.77 10.03 23.30
CA THR A 55 -9.66 9.07 23.28
C THR A 55 -9.50 8.44 21.90
N GLY A 56 -10.60 8.01 21.25
CA GLY A 56 -10.56 7.44 19.90
C GLY A 56 -10.03 8.44 18.86
N LEU A 57 -10.45 9.71 18.92
CA LEU A 57 -9.97 10.75 18.03
C LEU A 57 -8.46 10.98 18.20
N PHE A 58 -8.00 11.16 19.45
CA PHE A 58 -6.58 11.35 19.74
C PHE A 58 -5.73 10.12 19.39
N PHE A 59 -6.29 8.92 19.50
CA PHE A 59 -5.64 7.69 19.04
C PHE A 59 -5.39 7.72 17.53
N PHE A 60 -6.39 8.08 16.72
CA PHE A 60 -6.19 8.21 15.26
C PHE A 60 -5.25 9.35 14.89
N VAL A 61 -5.26 10.46 15.64
CA VAL A 61 -4.29 11.54 15.45
C VAL A 61 -2.88 11.03 15.75
N ALA A 62 -2.68 10.29 16.84
CA ALA A 62 -1.37 9.72 17.18
C ALA A 62 -0.89 8.69 16.15
N LEU A 63 -1.81 7.86 15.64
CA LEU A 63 -1.54 6.93 14.54
C LEU A 63 -1.16 7.69 13.25
N LEU A 64 -1.87 8.77 12.92
CA LEU A 64 -1.52 9.61 11.78
C LEU A 64 -0.13 10.25 11.95
N MET A 65 0.20 10.72 13.16
CA MET A 65 1.52 11.30 13.47
C MET A 65 2.63 10.25 13.35
N HIS A 66 2.37 9.00 13.71
CA HIS A 66 3.28 7.86 13.50
C HIS A 66 3.58 7.67 12.00
N GLU A 67 2.53 7.56 11.17
CA GLU A 67 2.67 7.41 9.71
C GLU A 67 3.32 8.64 9.03
N LEU A 68 3.01 9.82 9.55
CA LEU A 68 3.59 11.07 9.08
C LEU A 68 5.09 11.11 9.39
N ALA A 69 5.54 10.58 10.53
CA ALA A 69 6.95 10.51 10.88
C ALA A 69 7.76 9.69 9.87
N HIS A 70 7.28 8.50 9.49
CA HIS A 70 7.89 7.70 8.42
C HIS A 70 7.99 8.50 7.12
N SER A 71 6.87 9.15 6.75
CA SER A 71 6.75 9.89 5.49
C SER A 71 7.65 11.12 5.44
N LEU A 72 7.80 11.84 6.55
CA LEU A 72 8.68 13.01 6.65
C LEU A 72 10.16 12.62 6.55
N VAL A 73 10.56 11.53 7.19
CA VAL A 73 11.94 11.01 7.07
C VAL A 73 12.19 10.52 5.64
N ALA A 74 11.19 9.90 5.00
CA ALA A 74 11.28 9.51 3.60
C ALA A 74 11.48 10.71 2.66
N GLN A 75 10.69 11.78 2.83
CA GLN A 75 10.84 13.03 2.07
C GLN A 75 12.21 13.68 2.29
N ALA A 76 12.72 13.67 3.52
CA ALA A 76 14.04 14.22 3.85
C ALA A 76 15.19 13.47 3.14
N HIS A 77 14.97 12.20 2.77
CA HIS A 77 15.92 11.39 1.99
C HIS A 77 15.59 11.37 0.49
N GLY A 78 14.75 12.29 0.01
CA GLY A 78 14.46 12.48 -1.43
C GLY A 78 13.41 11.53 -2.01
N MET A 79 12.73 10.72 -1.18
CA MET A 79 11.67 9.83 -1.65
C MET A 79 10.35 10.59 -1.77
N ARG A 80 9.61 10.32 -2.85
CA ARG A 80 8.30 10.93 -3.09
C ARG A 80 7.21 10.16 -2.36
N VAL A 81 6.48 10.89 -1.51
CA VAL A 81 5.31 10.37 -0.78
C VAL A 81 4.06 11.05 -1.31
N GLN A 82 3.16 10.28 -1.92
CA GLN A 82 1.96 10.83 -2.57
C GLN A 82 0.82 11.06 -1.57
N ALA A 83 0.53 10.05 -0.75
CA ALA A 83 -0.61 10.05 0.14
C ALA A 83 -0.44 9.13 1.35
N ILE A 84 -1.10 9.47 2.46
CA ILE A 84 -1.33 8.62 3.62
C ILE A 84 -2.83 8.32 3.69
N THR A 85 -3.19 7.04 3.67
CA THR A 85 -4.58 6.60 3.81
C THR A 85 -4.76 5.83 5.11
N LEU A 86 -5.64 6.30 5.99
CA LEU A 86 -6.02 5.58 7.21
C LEU A 86 -7.15 4.60 6.91
N PHE A 87 -7.05 3.37 7.43
CA PHE A 87 -8.02 2.30 7.24
C PHE A 87 -8.15 1.45 8.52
N ALA A 88 -8.86 0.31 8.44
CA ALA A 88 -9.24 -0.45 9.65
C ALA A 88 -8.06 -1.03 10.44
N LEU A 89 -6.94 -1.30 9.79
CA LEU A 89 -5.80 -2.01 10.40
C LEU A 89 -4.57 -1.10 10.60
N GLY A 90 -4.68 0.20 10.30
CA GLY A 90 -3.56 1.13 10.41
C GLY A 90 -3.63 2.27 9.39
N GLY A 91 -2.50 2.92 9.17
CA GLY A 91 -2.28 3.76 7.99
C GLY A 91 -1.42 3.04 6.96
N ILE A 92 -1.58 3.41 5.70
CA ILE A 92 -0.62 3.04 4.65
C ILE A 92 -0.12 4.30 3.97
N SER A 93 1.20 4.47 3.94
CA SER A 93 1.88 5.53 3.20
C SER A 93 2.22 5.02 1.79
N GLN A 94 1.85 5.81 0.77
CA GLN A 94 2.16 5.52 -0.62
C GLN A 94 3.49 6.17 -0.97
N ILE A 95 4.57 5.40 -0.85
CA ILE A 95 5.94 5.80 -1.19
C ILE A 95 6.26 5.25 -2.58
N GLU A 96 6.72 6.11 -3.51
CA GLU A 96 6.94 5.72 -4.92
C GLU A 96 8.11 4.75 -5.14
N SER A 97 9.05 4.70 -4.21
CA SER A 97 10.32 3.98 -4.35
C SER A 97 10.74 3.29 -3.06
N ASP A 98 11.45 2.17 -3.19
CA ASP A 98 12.16 1.54 -2.08
C ASP A 98 13.28 2.44 -1.54
N ALA A 99 13.68 2.19 -0.29
CA ALA A 99 14.82 2.88 0.30
C ALA A 99 16.10 2.63 -0.52
N PRO A 100 16.88 3.68 -0.85
CA PRO A 100 18.09 3.55 -1.68
C PRO A 100 19.23 2.82 -0.96
N ASP A 101 19.23 2.85 0.37
CA ASP A 101 20.29 2.26 1.19
C ASP A 101 19.76 1.84 2.57
N ALA A 102 20.55 1.00 3.25
CA ALA A 102 20.23 0.46 4.57
C ALA A 102 20.04 1.54 5.65
N LYS A 103 20.78 2.66 5.60
CA LYS A 103 20.66 3.74 6.60
C LYS A 103 19.34 4.48 6.41
N THR A 104 18.96 4.76 5.17
CA THR A 104 17.66 5.37 4.85
C THR A 104 16.50 4.46 5.30
N GLU A 105 16.58 3.15 5.06
CA GLU A 105 15.58 2.18 5.54
C GLU A 105 15.46 2.21 7.07
N PHE A 106 16.59 2.19 7.79
CA PHE A 106 16.61 2.20 9.26
C PHE A 106 15.94 3.45 9.83
N TRP A 107 16.35 4.64 9.38
CA TRP A 107 15.83 5.91 9.92
C TRP A 107 14.36 6.10 9.59
N MET A 108 13.95 5.71 8.39
CA MET A 108 12.55 5.74 8.02
C MET A 108 11.74 4.80 8.91
N ALA A 109 12.18 3.55 9.13
CA ALA A 109 11.45 2.58 9.91
C ALA A 109 11.37 2.91 11.41
N ILE A 110 12.43 3.48 12.00
CA ILE A 110 12.43 3.83 13.43
C ILE A 110 11.67 5.13 13.76
N ALA A 111 11.39 5.96 12.76
CA ALA A 111 10.73 7.26 12.94
C ALA A 111 9.36 7.14 13.62
N GLY A 112 8.48 6.25 13.11
CA GLY A 112 7.16 6.00 13.69
C GLY A 112 7.21 5.54 15.14
N PRO A 113 7.95 4.46 15.48
CA PRO A 113 8.10 3.99 16.85
C PRO A 113 8.63 5.07 17.81
N ILE A 114 9.60 5.89 17.38
CA ILE A 114 10.09 7.02 18.19
C ILE A 114 8.97 8.04 18.43
N THR A 115 8.23 8.43 17.38
CA THR A 115 7.12 9.38 17.51
C THR A 115 6.03 8.85 18.43
N SER A 116 5.63 7.58 18.29
CA SER A 116 4.67 6.95 19.20
C SER A 116 5.20 6.89 20.63
N ALA A 117 6.48 6.55 20.83
CA ALA A 117 7.08 6.53 22.17
C ALA A 117 7.06 7.92 22.83
N ILE A 118 7.43 8.97 22.08
CA ILE A 118 7.41 10.35 22.55
C ILE A 118 5.97 10.77 22.91
N ILE A 119 5.00 10.53 22.05
CA ILE A 119 3.58 10.83 22.32
C ILE A 119 3.11 10.10 23.58
N GLY A 120 3.46 8.81 23.71
CA GLY A 120 3.12 7.99 24.87
C GLY A 120 3.68 8.57 26.17
N CYS A 121 4.98 8.90 26.17
CA CYS A 121 5.66 9.52 27.30
C CYS A 121 5.07 10.90 27.66
N ILE A 122 4.70 11.72 26.68
CA ILE A 122 4.07 13.03 26.92
C ILE A 122 2.72 12.84 27.63
N PHE A 123 1.86 11.96 27.13
CA PHE A 123 0.54 11.74 27.75
C PHE A 123 0.65 11.13 29.16
N LEU A 124 1.56 10.18 29.39
CA LEU A 124 1.84 9.67 30.73
C LEU A 124 2.44 10.73 31.65
N GLY A 125 3.32 11.59 31.12
CA GLY A 125 3.87 12.73 31.84
C GLY A 125 2.76 13.68 32.29
N ILE A 126 1.87 14.09 31.39
CA ILE A 126 0.71 14.94 31.70
C ILE A 126 -0.16 14.29 32.78
N ALA A 127 -0.47 12.99 32.65
CA ALA A 127 -1.23 12.27 33.66
C ALA A 127 -0.52 12.28 35.03
N TYR A 128 0.79 12.04 35.05
CA TYR A 128 1.60 12.04 36.27
C TYR A 128 1.66 13.41 36.96
N TRP A 129 1.82 14.48 36.18
CA TRP A 129 1.78 15.86 36.66
C TRP A 129 0.40 16.25 37.18
N ALA A 130 -0.67 15.70 36.60
CA ALA A 130 -2.04 15.86 37.07
C ALA A 130 -2.40 15.00 38.30
N GLY A 131 -1.40 14.36 38.94
CA GLY A 131 -1.57 13.63 40.20
C GLY A 131 -1.79 12.13 40.05
N TRP A 132 -1.72 11.57 38.84
CA TRP A 132 -1.72 10.11 38.66
C TRP A 132 -0.40 9.48 39.12
N ARG A 133 -0.50 8.26 39.64
CA ARG A 133 0.64 7.42 40.00
C ARG A 133 0.47 6.03 39.38
N PRO A 134 1.56 5.37 38.94
CA PRO A 134 1.50 4.01 38.44
C PRO A 134 0.81 3.07 39.44
N GLY A 135 -0.12 2.25 38.97
CA GLY A 135 -0.92 1.35 39.81
C GLY A 135 -2.20 1.98 40.40
N ALA A 136 -2.33 3.30 40.42
CA ALA A 136 -3.55 3.96 40.89
C ALA A 136 -4.64 4.01 39.80
N ALA A 137 -5.90 3.85 40.22
CA ALA A 137 -7.06 4.12 39.37
C ALA A 137 -7.18 5.63 39.10
N PRO A 138 -7.38 6.06 37.84
CA PRO A 138 -7.54 7.48 37.53
C PRO A 138 -8.89 7.97 38.03
N VAL A 139 -8.89 9.01 38.86
CA VAL A 139 -10.11 9.58 39.43
C VAL A 139 -10.77 10.56 38.46
N GLN A 140 -9.96 11.29 37.69
CA GLN A 140 -10.41 12.34 36.77
C GLN A 140 -10.49 11.84 35.31
N PRO A 141 -11.53 12.23 34.54
CA PRO A 141 -11.66 11.85 33.13
C PRO A 141 -10.46 12.16 32.25
N ALA A 142 -9.94 13.39 32.31
CA ALA A 142 -8.79 13.80 31.52
C ALA A 142 -7.54 12.94 31.80
N VAL A 143 -7.32 12.58 33.06
CA VAL A 143 -6.20 11.73 33.49
C VAL A 143 -6.37 10.30 32.96
N ALA A 144 -7.58 9.75 32.96
CA ALA A 144 -7.83 8.42 32.42
C ALA A 144 -7.60 8.36 30.90
N VAL A 145 -8.05 9.41 30.18
CA VAL A 145 -7.81 9.57 28.74
C VAL A 145 -6.31 9.65 28.46
N CYS A 146 -5.58 10.53 29.15
CA CYS A 146 -4.13 10.68 28.97
C CYS A 146 -3.40 9.38 29.32
N ARG A 147 -3.77 8.71 30.41
CA ARG A 147 -3.18 7.41 30.78
C ARG A 147 -3.37 6.38 29.67
N TRP A 148 -4.60 6.26 29.13
CA TRP A 148 -4.89 5.29 28.08
C TRP A 148 -4.12 5.61 26.81
N LEU A 149 -4.12 6.88 26.36
CA LEU A 149 -3.34 7.35 25.21
C LEU A 149 -1.84 7.13 25.39
N GLY A 150 -1.34 7.31 26.61
CA GLY A 150 0.04 7.04 26.98
C GLY A 150 0.42 5.58 26.76
N TYR A 151 -0.32 4.66 27.40
CA TYR A 151 -0.05 3.24 27.30
C TYR A 151 -0.25 2.67 25.90
N ILE A 152 -1.31 3.08 25.18
CA ILE A 152 -1.55 2.55 23.83
C ILE A 152 -0.45 2.99 22.85
N ASN A 153 0.09 4.21 22.98
CA ASN A 153 1.16 4.68 22.09
C ASN A 153 2.51 4.02 22.41
N LEU A 154 2.80 3.78 23.69
CA LEU A 154 3.96 2.94 24.06
C LEU A 154 3.78 1.49 23.58
N GLY A 155 2.57 0.95 23.69
CA GLY A 155 2.21 -0.36 23.16
C GLY A 155 2.37 -0.43 21.65
N LEU A 156 1.93 0.59 20.91
CA LEU A 156 2.10 0.71 19.47
C LEU A 156 3.58 0.76 19.09
N ALA A 157 4.39 1.56 19.80
CA ALA A 157 5.83 1.63 19.58
C ALA A 157 6.50 0.26 19.85
N GLY A 158 6.17 -0.39 20.96
CA GLY A 158 6.71 -1.71 21.31
C GLY A 158 6.30 -2.81 20.33
N PHE A 159 5.04 -2.83 19.92
CA PHE A 159 4.51 -3.78 18.96
C PHE A 159 5.16 -3.59 17.58
N ASN A 160 5.25 -2.35 17.09
CA ASN A 160 5.91 -2.08 15.83
C ASN A 160 7.42 -2.34 15.88
N MET A 161 8.04 -2.38 17.06
CA MET A 161 9.46 -2.74 17.20
C MET A 161 9.75 -4.24 17.17
N ILE A 162 8.73 -5.10 17.11
CA ILE A 162 8.92 -6.55 17.02
C ILE A 162 9.68 -6.89 15.72
N PRO A 163 10.76 -7.70 15.77
CA PRO A 163 11.59 -7.99 14.61
C PRO A 163 10.88 -8.95 13.65
N GLY A 164 10.25 -8.41 12.61
CA GLY A 164 9.61 -9.19 11.54
C GLY A 164 8.68 -8.37 10.67
N PHE A 165 8.62 -8.65 9.36
CA PHE A 165 7.60 -8.06 8.50
C PHE A 165 6.19 -8.52 8.91
N PRO A 166 5.15 -7.69 8.75
CA PRO A 166 5.11 -6.36 8.11
C PRO A 166 5.45 -5.16 9.03
N LEU A 167 5.91 -5.40 10.26
CA LEU A 167 6.11 -4.37 11.27
C LEU A 167 7.37 -3.54 10.99
N ASP A 168 7.46 -2.34 11.57
CA ASP A 168 8.64 -1.46 11.43
C ASP A 168 9.93 -2.14 11.91
N GLY A 169 9.86 -2.95 12.95
CA GLY A 169 10.97 -3.75 13.48
C GLY A 169 11.49 -4.76 12.48
N GLY A 170 10.64 -5.26 11.58
CA GLY A 170 11.05 -6.05 10.41
C GLY A 170 11.91 -5.24 9.44
N ARG A 171 11.52 -4.00 9.15
CA ARG A 171 12.30 -3.09 8.31
C ARG A 171 13.60 -2.65 8.96
N ILE A 172 13.60 -2.46 10.28
CA ILE A 172 14.81 -2.19 11.07
C ILE A 172 15.76 -3.40 11.00
N LEU A 173 15.24 -4.62 11.20
CA LEU A 173 16.02 -5.85 11.06
C LEU A 173 16.57 -5.98 9.63
N ARG A 174 15.75 -5.74 8.61
CA ARG A 174 16.16 -5.73 7.21
C ARG A 174 17.31 -4.74 6.97
N ALA A 175 17.20 -3.52 7.48
CA ALA A 175 18.24 -2.51 7.37
C ALA A 175 19.57 -2.95 8.01
N VAL A 176 19.52 -3.53 9.20
CA VAL A 176 20.71 -4.05 9.90
C VAL A 176 21.35 -5.19 9.10
N VAL A 177 20.55 -6.18 8.68
CA VAL A 177 21.05 -7.31 7.89
C VAL A 177 21.59 -6.83 6.54
N TRP A 178 20.94 -5.88 5.89
CA TRP A 178 21.41 -5.29 4.64
C TRP A 178 22.76 -4.59 4.83
N ARG A 179 22.94 -3.82 5.90
CA ARG A 179 24.21 -3.16 6.20
C ARG A 179 25.36 -4.16 6.41
N LEU A 180 25.07 -5.30 7.03
CA LEU A 180 26.04 -6.36 7.33
C LEU A 180 26.37 -7.21 6.11
N THR A 181 25.38 -7.56 5.29
CA THR A 181 25.54 -8.48 4.15
C THR A 181 25.86 -7.78 2.83
N GLY A 182 25.52 -6.49 2.70
CA GLY A 182 25.58 -5.76 1.44
C GLY A 182 24.51 -6.15 0.42
N ASN A 183 23.63 -7.10 0.73
CA ASN A 183 22.64 -7.65 -0.20
C ASN A 183 21.20 -7.38 0.29
N ALA A 184 20.48 -6.52 -0.43
CA ALA A 184 19.12 -6.09 -0.12
C ALA A 184 18.09 -7.23 -0.19
N ASP A 185 18.28 -8.19 -1.10
CA ASP A 185 17.33 -9.28 -1.33
C ASP A 185 17.47 -10.33 -0.22
N SER A 186 18.70 -10.63 0.18
CA SER A 186 18.96 -11.52 1.32
C SER A 186 18.42 -10.98 2.64
N SER A 187 18.49 -9.65 2.84
CA SER A 187 17.99 -9.02 4.06
C SER A 187 16.47 -9.05 4.16
N MET A 188 15.78 -8.92 3.02
CA MET A 188 14.32 -9.08 2.95
C MET A 188 13.90 -10.49 3.35
N ARG A 189 14.63 -11.52 2.88
CA ARG A 189 14.36 -12.92 3.25
C ARG A 189 14.50 -13.16 4.75
N VAL A 190 15.57 -12.66 5.36
CA VAL A 190 15.79 -12.81 6.81
C VAL A 190 14.69 -12.10 7.61
N ALA A 191 14.30 -10.90 7.21
CA ALA A 191 13.26 -10.14 7.89
C ALA A 191 11.85 -10.77 7.73
N ALA A 192 11.55 -11.36 6.58
CA ALA A 192 10.33 -12.12 6.36
C ALA A 192 10.29 -13.39 7.21
N GLN A 193 11.38 -14.17 7.26
CA GLN A 193 11.50 -15.37 8.08
C GLN A 193 11.36 -15.07 9.58
N ALA A 194 11.95 -13.96 10.05
CA ALA A 194 11.76 -13.50 11.43
C ALA A 194 10.27 -13.18 11.72
N GLY A 195 9.60 -12.51 10.76
CA GLY A 195 8.15 -12.26 10.83
C GLY A 195 7.32 -13.54 10.90
N GLU A 196 7.64 -14.54 10.08
CA GLU A 196 6.95 -15.83 10.12
C GLU A 196 7.17 -16.56 11.46
N ALA A 197 8.38 -16.51 12.03
CA ALA A 197 8.68 -17.10 13.32
C ALA A 197 7.90 -16.43 14.47
N VAL A 198 7.86 -15.09 14.47
CA VAL A 198 7.06 -14.29 15.44
C VAL A 198 5.57 -14.60 15.28
N ALA A 199 5.07 -14.63 14.06
CA ALA A 199 3.68 -14.92 13.75
C ALA A 199 3.29 -16.33 14.24
N PHE A 200 4.14 -17.32 13.99
CA PHE A 200 3.94 -18.68 14.47
C PHE A 200 3.95 -18.75 16.01
N ALA A 201 4.86 -18.04 16.67
CA ALA A 201 4.89 -17.94 18.12
C ALA A 201 3.57 -17.37 18.69
N PHE A 202 2.99 -16.35 18.05
CA PHE A 202 1.70 -15.78 18.44
C PHE A 202 0.54 -16.74 18.23
N ILE A 203 0.55 -17.51 17.13
CA ILE A 203 -0.45 -18.56 16.87
C ILE A 203 -0.39 -19.63 17.95
N VAL A 204 0.80 -20.18 18.20
CA VAL A 204 0.99 -21.24 19.20
C VAL A 204 0.63 -20.74 20.60
N LEU A 205 1.08 -19.54 20.98
CA LEU A 205 0.72 -18.92 22.24
C LEU A 205 -0.79 -18.69 22.37
N GLY A 206 -1.44 -18.18 21.34
CA GLY A 206 -2.89 -17.94 21.34
C GLY A 206 -3.70 -19.22 21.49
N VAL A 207 -3.29 -20.29 20.80
CA VAL A 207 -3.90 -21.62 20.94
C VAL A 207 -3.68 -22.19 22.34
N MET A 208 -2.47 -22.11 22.89
CA MET A 208 -2.19 -22.53 24.26
C MET A 208 -3.02 -21.76 25.29
N LEU A 209 -3.13 -20.43 25.15
CA LEU A 209 -3.94 -19.59 26.01
C LEU A 209 -5.43 -19.93 25.91
N PHE A 210 -5.93 -20.25 24.72
CA PHE A 210 -7.31 -20.70 24.53
C PHE A 210 -7.60 -21.96 25.35
N PHE A 211 -6.74 -22.98 25.24
CA PHE A 211 -6.88 -24.22 26.01
C PHE A 211 -6.59 -24.05 27.51
N ALA A 212 -5.79 -23.05 27.90
CA ALA A 212 -5.54 -22.69 29.29
C ALA A 212 -6.69 -21.87 29.95
N GLY A 213 -7.78 -21.62 29.22
CA GLY A 213 -8.98 -20.97 29.76
C GLY A 213 -9.10 -19.47 29.45
N ALA A 214 -8.23 -18.89 28.62
CA ALA A 214 -8.35 -17.48 28.19
C ALA A 214 -9.50 -17.24 27.19
N GLY A 215 -10.16 -18.30 26.71
CA GLY A 215 -11.29 -18.23 25.79
C GLY A 215 -10.99 -17.41 24.53
N PHE A 216 -11.93 -16.56 24.12
CA PHE A 216 -11.78 -15.71 22.93
C PHE A 216 -10.54 -14.80 22.96
N GLY A 217 -10.02 -14.46 24.14
CA GLY A 217 -8.77 -13.69 24.27
C GLY A 217 -7.56 -14.44 23.70
N GLY A 218 -7.48 -15.76 23.93
CA GLY A 218 -6.43 -16.60 23.33
C GLY A 218 -6.56 -16.69 21.80
N LEU A 219 -7.78 -16.85 21.29
CA LEU A 219 -8.05 -16.86 19.85
C LEU A 219 -7.68 -15.53 19.18
N TRP A 220 -7.83 -14.39 19.88
CA TRP A 220 -7.41 -13.09 19.38
C TRP A 220 -5.90 -13.02 19.12
N TRP A 221 -5.08 -13.56 20.03
CA TRP A 221 -3.63 -13.66 19.82
C TRP A 221 -3.30 -14.55 18.61
N ALA A 222 -4.01 -15.66 18.45
CA ALA A 222 -3.83 -16.53 17.30
C ALA A 222 -4.23 -15.85 15.98
N PHE A 223 -5.29 -15.06 16.01
CA PHE A 223 -5.73 -14.26 14.87
C PHE A 223 -4.69 -13.19 14.48
N ILE A 224 -4.13 -12.46 15.46
CA ILE A 224 -3.03 -11.51 15.20
C ILE A 224 -1.84 -12.25 14.56
N GLY A 225 -1.45 -13.39 15.11
CA GLY A 225 -0.35 -14.19 14.56
C GLY A 225 -0.62 -14.64 13.11
N TRP A 226 -1.82 -15.15 12.83
CA TRP A 226 -2.20 -15.52 11.46
C TRP A 226 -2.20 -14.32 10.50
N PHE A 227 -2.71 -13.17 10.93
CA PHE A 227 -2.68 -11.94 10.14
C PHE A 227 -1.24 -11.49 9.84
N LEU A 228 -0.34 -11.54 10.82
CA LEU A 228 1.08 -11.23 10.63
C LEU A 228 1.74 -12.20 9.64
N LEU A 229 1.39 -13.49 9.70
CA LEU A 229 1.90 -14.51 8.79
C LEU A 229 1.48 -14.22 7.34
N ASP A 230 0.19 -13.93 7.12
CA ASP A 230 -0.37 -13.61 5.80
C ASP A 230 0.26 -12.33 5.22
N ALA A 231 0.38 -11.29 6.05
CA ALA A 231 1.00 -10.03 5.64
C ALA A 231 2.49 -10.18 5.30
N SER A 232 3.26 -10.92 6.11
CA SER A 232 4.68 -11.19 5.85
C SER A 232 4.88 -11.90 4.51
N ARG A 233 4.09 -12.96 4.24
CA ARG A 233 4.14 -13.72 3.00
C ARG A 233 3.77 -12.89 1.78
N THR A 234 2.72 -12.08 1.90
CA THR A 234 2.28 -11.19 0.83
C THR A 234 3.33 -10.15 0.49
N SER A 235 3.94 -9.53 1.51
CA SER A 235 5.03 -8.55 1.32
C SER A 235 6.26 -9.20 0.67
N TYR A 236 6.67 -10.39 1.12
CA TYR A 236 7.80 -11.11 0.54
C TYR A 236 7.54 -11.47 -0.94
N ALA A 237 6.38 -12.02 -1.25
CA ALA A 237 6.01 -12.38 -2.61
C ALA A 237 6.01 -11.17 -3.55
N GLN A 238 5.54 -10.00 -3.10
CA GLN A 238 5.59 -8.78 -3.91
C GLN A 238 7.01 -8.33 -4.22
N THR A 239 7.90 -8.31 -3.22
CA THR A 239 9.30 -7.93 -3.44
C THR A 239 10.03 -8.92 -4.34
N GLU A 240 9.78 -10.22 -4.19
CA GLU A 240 10.37 -11.26 -5.03
C GLU A 240 9.93 -11.11 -6.50
N LEU A 241 8.63 -10.92 -6.76
CA LEU A 241 8.11 -10.67 -8.10
C LEU A 241 8.74 -9.41 -8.75
N LEU A 242 8.91 -8.34 -7.98
CA LEU A 242 9.57 -7.13 -8.46
C LEU A 242 11.07 -7.33 -8.68
N ALA A 243 11.75 -8.11 -7.84
CA ALA A 243 13.16 -8.44 -8.01
C ALA A 243 13.40 -9.18 -9.33
N GLU A 244 12.48 -10.06 -9.75
CA GLU A 244 12.57 -10.74 -11.05
C GLU A 244 12.49 -9.79 -12.25
N LEU A 245 11.91 -8.60 -12.06
CA LEU A 245 11.76 -7.56 -13.08
C LEU A 245 12.86 -6.50 -13.02
N ARG A 246 13.71 -6.50 -11.99
CA ARG A 246 14.70 -5.43 -11.74
C ARG A 246 15.70 -5.27 -12.88
N ASP A 247 16.14 -6.38 -13.46
CA ASP A 247 17.12 -6.41 -14.55
C ASP A 247 16.47 -6.54 -15.94
N ARG A 248 15.13 -6.46 -16.02
CA ARG A 248 14.38 -6.65 -17.27
C ARG A 248 14.03 -5.33 -17.93
N ARG A 249 14.17 -5.29 -19.24
CA ARG A 249 13.80 -4.14 -20.08
C ARG A 249 12.46 -4.36 -20.76
N VAL A 250 11.79 -3.26 -21.08
CA VAL A 250 10.53 -3.27 -21.83
C VAL A 250 10.65 -4.06 -23.14
N GLY A 251 11.76 -3.89 -23.87
CA GLY A 251 12.00 -4.55 -25.16
C GLY A 251 12.06 -6.09 -25.11
N GLU A 252 12.29 -6.68 -23.93
CA GLU A 252 12.30 -8.14 -23.71
C GLU A 252 10.90 -8.71 -23.49
N MET A 253 9.93 -7.87 -23.14
CA MET A 253 8.57 -8.28 -22.74
C MET A 253 7.48 -7.61 -23.59
N MET A 254 7.82 -6.70 -24.48
CA MET A 254 6.85 -6.05 -25.34
C MET A 254 6.31 -7.00 -26.41
N GLU A 255 5.05 -6.81 -26.77
CA GLU A 255 4.47 -7.44 -27.95
C GLU A 255 4.91 -6.62 -29.17
N ARG A 256 5.66 -7.25 -30.07
CA ARG A 256 6.18 -6.60 -31.30
C ARG A 256 5.20 -6.70 -32.45
N ASP A 257 4.44 -7.79 -32.48
CA ASP A 257 3.52 -8.09 -33.58
C ASP A 257 2.13 -7.51 -33.30
N CYS A 258 2.06 -6.19 -33.37
CA CYS A 258 0.82 -5.46 -33.21
C CYS A 258 0.18 -5.23 -34.59
N PRO A 259 -1.04 -5.73 -34.84
CA PRO A 259 -1.73 -5.50 -36.09
C PRO A 259 -1.90 -4.01 -36.36
N THR A 260 -1.58 -3.58 -37.58
CA THR A 260 -1.85 -2.24 -38.06
C THR A 260 -3.26 -2.18 -38.65
N VAL A 261 -3.95 -1.09 -38.37
CA VAL A 261 -5.32 -0.82 -38.80
C VAL A 261 -5.32 0.52 -39.51
N ASP A 262 -5.91 0.56 -40.71
CA ASP A 262 -6.09 1.81 -41.44
C ASP A 262 -7.04 2.73 -40.66
N GLY A 263 -6.56 3.93 -40.29
CA GLY A 263 -7.36 4.94 -39.60
C GLY A 263 -8.61 5.36 -40.36
N LYS A 264 -8.66 5.15 -41.68
CA LYS A 264 -9.83 5.47 -42.50
C LYS A 264 -10.93 4.41 -42.47
N SER A 265 -10.63 3.20 -42.01
CA SER A 265 -11.61 2.13 -41.87
C SER A 265 -12.69 2.47 -40.86
N SER A 266 -13.85 1.82 -41.00
CA SER A 266 -14.94 1.97 -40.04
C SER A 266 -14.64 1.23 -38.73
N LEU A 267 -15.20 1.70 -37.62
CA LEU A 267 -15.13 0.99 -36.35
C LEU A 267 -15.71 -0.43 -36.45
N GLN A 268 -16.75 -0.63 -37.27
CA GLN A 268 -17.34 -1.95 -37.50
C GLN A 268 -16.33 -2.93 -38.12
N GLU A 269 -15.63 -2.51 -39.17
CA GLU A 269 -14.60 -3.33 -39.83
C GLU A 269 -13.45 -3.64 -38.87
N PHE A 270 -13.03 -2.66 -38.06
CA PHE A 270 -12.03 -2.89 -37.01
C PHE A 270 -12.50 -3.95 -36.00
N VAL A 271 -13.73 -3.82 -35.50
CA VAL A 271 -14.25 -4.73 -34.47
C VAL A 271 -14.39 -6.15 -35.00
N ASP A 272 -15.00 -6.33 -36.16
CA ASP A 272 -15.28 -7.65 -36.73
C ASP A 272 -14.03 -8.30 -37.32
N GLY A 273 -13.14 -7.51 -37.93
CA GLY A 273 -11.94 -7.99 -38.62
C GLY A 273 -10.73 -8.23 -37.71
N TYR A 274 -10.59 -7.44 -36.64
CA TYR A 274 -9.39 -7.47 -35.80
C TYR A 274 -9.71 -7.75 -34.34
N LEU A 275 -10.64 -7.01 -33.75
CA LEU A 275 -10.85 -7.06 -32.31
C LEU A 275 -11.48 -8.38 -31.83
N LEU A 276 -12.58 -8.83 -32.45
CA LEU A 276 -13.26 -10.07 -32.09
C LEU A 276 -12.44 -11.33 -32.42
N PRO A 277 -11.75 -11.42 -33.58
CA PRO A 277 -10.97 -12.61 -33.92
C PRO A 277 -9.73 -12.80 -33.04
N THR A 278 -9.01 -11.72 -32.73
CA THR A 278 -7.75 -11.83 -31.98
C THR A 278 -7.95 -11.74 -30.47
N GLY A 279 -9.02 -11.07 -30.01
CA GLY A 279 -9.17 -10.66 -28.61
C GLY A 279 -8.02 -9.77 -28.11
N GLY A 280 -7.21 -9.25 -29.03
CA GLY A 280 -6.02 -8.47 -28.75
C GLY A 280 -6.36 -7.11 -28.13
N ARG A 281 -5.35 -6.48 -27.54
CA ARG A 281 -5.44 -5.12 -26.99
C ARG A 281 -4.41 -4.16 -27.59
N CYS A 282 -3.59 -4.65 -28.51
CA CYS A 282 -2.63 -3.86 -29.26
C CYS A 282 -3.13 -3.71 -30.70
N PHE A 283 -3.54 -2.50 -31.08
CA PHE A 283 -3.84 -2.17 -32.47
C PHE A 283 -3.29 -0.79 -32.77
N ILE A 284 -2.42 -0.75 -33.79
CA ILE A 284 -1.73 0.46 -34.22
C ILE A 284 -2.57 1.07 -35.32
N VAL A 285 -2.91 2.36 -35.17
CA VAL A 285 -3.66 3.07 -36.21
C VAL A 285 -2.67 3.83 -37.07
N GLU A 286 -2.69 3.54 -38.37
CA GLU A 286 -1.84 4.21 -39.36
C GLU A 286 -2.68 5.16 -40.21
N GLU A 287 -2.08 6.31 -40.56
CA GLU A 287 -2.62 7.23 -41.55
C GLU A 287 -1.60 7.38 -42.68
N GLY A 288 -1.76 6.57 -43.72
CA GLY A 288 -0.72 6.40 -44.75
C GLY A 288 0.47 5.61 -44.19
N ASP A 289 1.67 6.18 -44.28
CA ASP A 289 2.94 5.57 -43.81
C ASP A 289 3.36 6.02 -42.39
N GLN A 290 2.48 6.74 -41.68
CA GLN A 290 2.76 7.23 -40.34
C GLN A 290 1.84 6.62 -39.29
N VAL A 291 2.43 6.30 -38.12
CA VAL A 291 1.69 5.88 -36.94
C VAL A 291 0.94 7.08 -36.37
N ALA A 292 -0.39 7.05 -36.47
CA ALA A 292 -1.27 8.11 -36.01
C ALA A 292 -1.66 7.94 -34.54
N GLY A 293 -1.81 6.69 -34.07
CA GLY A 293 -2.21 6.43 -32.69
C GLY A 293 -2.41 4.96 -32.34
N LEU A 294 -3.10 4.73 -31.21
CA LEU A 294 -3.52 3.40 -30.76
C LEU A 294 -5.04 3.37 -30.57
N ILE A 295 -5.66 2.23 -30.88
CA ILE A 295 -7.07 1.97 -30.56
C ILE A 295 -7.19 0.71 -29.69
N THR A 296 -8.00 0.77 -28.64
CA THR A 296 -8.25 -0.35 -27.73
C THR A 296 -9.75 -0.58 -27.57
N PRO A 297 -10.16 -1.70 -26.95
CA PRO A 297 -11.57 -1.96 -26.67
C PRO A 297 -12.26 -0.87 -25.84
N ASN A 298 -11.50 -0.11 -25.05
CA ASN A 298 -12.06 0.97 -24.22
C ASN A 298 -12.53 2.16 -25.07
N GLU A 299 -11.77 2.53 -26.10
CA GLU A 299 -12.17 3.59 -27.03
C GLU A 299 -13.39 3.16 -27.85
N VAL A 300 -13.46 1.90 -28.28
CA VAL A 300 -14.64 1.38 -29.00
C VAL A 300 -15.89 1.43 -28.12
N LYS A 301 -15.77 1.08 -26.82
CA LYS A 301 -16.90 1.08 -25.87
C LYS A 301 -17.50 2.46 -25.61
N SER A 302 -16.77 3.54 -25.86
CA SER A 302 -17.30 4.90 -25.67
C SER A 302 -18.22 5.33 -26.82
N VAL A 303 -18.23 4.59 -27.93
CA VAL A 303 -19.02 4.88 -29.13
C VAL A 303 -20.25 3.98 -29.18
N GLU A 304 -21.43 4.59 -29.34
CA GLU A 304 -22.68 3.86 -29.52
C GLU A 304 -22.62 2.94 -30.75
N ARG A 305 -23.11 1.70 -30.60
CA ARG A 305 -23.02 0.66 -31.63
C ARG A 305 -23.65 1.05 -32.97
N ALA A 306 -24.69 1.89 -32.95
CA ALA A 306 -25.35 2.39 -34.15
C ALA A 306 -24.43 3.26 -35.03
N LEU A 307 -23.38 3.85 -34.45
CA LEU A 307 -22.43 4.72 -35.13
C LEU A 307 -21.21 3.96 -35.68
N TRP A 308 -21.01 2.69 -35.32
CA TRP A 308 -19.83 1.91 -35.72
C TRP A 308 -19.64 1.80 -37.25
N PRO A 309 -20.70 1.68 -38.08
CA PRO A 309 -20.53 1.59 -39.53
C PRO A 309 -20.04 2.90 -40.19
N SER A 310 -20.27 4.05 -39.56
CA SER A 310 -19.97 5.37 -40.13
C SER A 310 -18.84 6.11 -39.43
N ARG A 311 -18.50 5.75 -38.19
CA ARG A 311 -17.37 6.31 -37.45
C ARG A 311 -16.06 5.68 -37.89
N ARG A 312 -15.08 6.53 -38.19
CA ARG A 312 -13.73 6.14 -38.60
C ARG A 312 -12.85 5.88 -37.37
N VAL A 313 -11.93 4.94 -37.50
CA VAL A 313 -10.98 4.55 -36.45
C VAL A 313 -10.11 5.74 -36.00
N ASP A 314 -9.63 6.56 -36.94
CA ASP A 314 -8.85 7.78 -36.67
C ASP A 314 -9.56 8.80 -35.77
N SER A 315 -10.90 8.85 -35.82
CA SER A 315 -11.70 9.79 -35.03
C SER A 315 -11.95 9.33 -33.59
N VAL A 316 -11.57 8.08 -33.27
CA VAL A 316 -11.86 7.41 -31.99
C VAL A 316 -10.58 6.94 -31.31
N MET A 317 -9.51 6.69 -32.06
CA MET A 317 -8.20 6.33 -31.53
C MET A 317 -7.66 7.36 -30.54
N ARG A 318 -6.71 6.93 -29.71
CA ARG A 318 -5.86 7.86 -28.96
C ARG A 318 -4.69 8.30 -29.84
N PRO A 319 -4.53 9.61 -30.10
CA PRO A 319 -3.39 10.12 -30.85
C PRO A 319 -2.06 9.79 -30.17
N LEU A 320 -1.01 9.57 -30.95
CA LEU A 320 0.34 9.28 -30.43
C LEU A 320 0.86 10.39 -29.50
N GLN A 321 0.49 11.65 -29.74
CA GLN A 321 0.92 12.80 -28.93
C GLN A 321 0.29 12.81 -27.53
N GLU A 322 -0.84 12.15 -27.35
CA GLU A 322 -1.53 12.02 -26.06
C GLU A 322 -1.11 10.74 -25.32
N LEU A 323 -0.35 9.87 -25.97
CA LEU A 323 0.13 8.61 -25.43
C LEU A 323 1.47 8.80 -24.72
N HIS A 324 1.54 8.31 -23.50
CA HIS A 324 2.81 8.17 -22.80
C HIS A 324 3.60 7.02 -23.44
N VAL A 325 4.73 7.34 -24.06
CA VAL A 325 5.61 6.39 -24.74
C VAL A 325 6.81 6.02 -23.88
N VAL A 326 7.34 4.81 -24.08
CA VAL A 326 8.59 4.36 -23.48
C VAL A 326 9.54 3.86 -24.56
N SER A 327 10.84 3.83 -24.26
CA SER A 327 11.83 3.20 -25.14
C SER A 327 11.97 1.69 -24.84
N PRO A 328 12.44 0.88 -25.80
CA PRO A 328 12.74 -0.54 -25.54
C PRO A 328 13.72 -0.74 -24.38
N ASP A 329 14.60 0.23 -24.15
CA ASP A 329 15.61 0.23 -23.09
C ASP A 329 15.09 0.60 -21.71
N THR A 330 13.85 1.07 -21.61
CA THR A 330 13.23 1.48 -20.35
C THR A 330 13.14 0.27 -19.40
N PRO A 331 13.61 0.37 -18.14
CA PRO A 331 13.42 -0.69 -17.14
C PRO A 331 11.94 -1.03 -16.94
N ALA A 332 11.61 -2.31 -16.84
CA ALA A 332 10.23 -2.77 -16.74
C ALA A 332 9.49 -2.22 -15.51
N ILE A 333 10.20 -2.12 -14.38
CA ILE A 333 9.66 -1.51 -13.14
C ILE A 333 9.29 -0.04 -13.37
N GLN A 334 10.13 0.71 -14.08
CA GLN A 334 9.87 2.12 -14.38
C GLN A 334 8.63 2.26 -15.28
N ALA A 335 8.48 1.39 -16.29
CA ALA A 335 7.29 1.36 -17.13
C ALA A 335 6.02 1.03 -16.32
N LEU A 336 6.07 0.03 -15.42
CA LEU A 336 4.95 -0.30 -14.54
C LEU A 336 4.56 0.85 -13.58
N GLN A 337 5.55 1.57 -13.04
CA GLN A 337 5.33 2.75 -12.21
C GLN A 337 4.64 3.87 -13.01
N MET A 338 5.09 4.13 -14.24
CA MET A 338 4.45 5.09 -15.15
C MET A 338 3.00 4.69 -15.43
N MET A 339 2.75 3.41 -15.71
CA MET A 339 1.38 2.90 -15.93
C MET A 339 0.48 3.08 -14.70
N SER A 340 1.02 2.95 -13.49
CA SER A 340 0.26 3.15 -12.26
C SER A 340 -0.02 4.63 -12.00
N ARG A 341 0.95 5.50 -12.32
CA ARG A 341 0.85 6.95 -12.10
C ARG A 341 -0.14 7.59 -13.06
N GLU A 342 -0.08 7.23 -14.33
CA GLU A 342 -0.93 7.78 -15.40
C GLU A 342 -2.25 7.02 -15.57
N ASP A 343 -2.52 6.02 -14.71
CA ASP A 343 -3.72 5.16 -14.73
C ASP A 343 -3.98 4.49 -16.10
N VAL A 344 -2.90 4.16 -16.82
CA VAL A 344 -2.97 3.50 -18.14
C VAL A 344 -2.67 2.01 -18.04
N ASN A 345 -3.24 1.22 -18.96
CA ASN A 345 -3.09 -0.25 -18.99
C ASN A 345 -2.03 -0.75 -19.98
N GLN A 346 -1.53 0.12 -20.84
CA GLN A 346 -0.52 -0.19 -21.84
C GLN A 346 0.30 1.04 -22.20
N LEU A 347 1.54 0.83 -22.60
CA LEU A 347 2.48 1.85 -23.05
C LEU A 347 2.99 1.47 -24.44
N PRO A 348 2.79 2.32 -25.47
CA PRO A 348 3.49 2.19 -26.73
C PRO A 348 5.00 2.28 -26.54
N VAL A 349 5.73 1.41 -27.25
CA VAL A 349 7.19 1.34 -27.21
C VAL A 349 7.74 1.93 -28.50
N VAL A 350 8.38 3.09 -28.40
CA VAL A 350 8.88 3.85 -29.55
C VAL A 350 10.40 3.93 -29.52
N SER A 351 11.02 3.74 -30.69
CA SER A 351 12.47 3.77 -30.89
C SER A 351 12.75 4.39 -32.25
N ASN A 352 13.70 5.33 -32.32
CA ASN A 352 14.05 6.05 -33.55
C ASN A 352 12.83 6.67 -34.30
N GLY A 353 11.81 7.11 -33.55
CA GLY A 353 10.58 7.69 -34.12
C GLY A 353 9.61 6.67 -34.73
N ARG A 354 9.84 5.36 -34.56
CA ARG A 354 8.94 4.28 -35.00
C ARG A 354 8.38 3.51 -33.82
N LEU A 355 7.13 3.09 -33.93
CA LEU A 355 6.50 2.21 -32.94
C LEU A 355 7.02 0.78 -33.14
N GLU A 356 7.74 0.25 -32.15
CA GLU A 356 8.32 -1.10 -32.20
C GLU A 356 7.43 -2.15 -31.50
N GLY A 357 6.44 -1.72 -30.73
CA GLY A 357 5.53 -2.62 -30.04
C GLY A 357 4.73 -1.96 -28.93
N VAL A 358 4.07 -2.78 -28.12
CA VAL A 358 3.33 -2.34 -26.93
C VAL A 358 3.70 -3.15 -25.71
N PHE A 359 3.88 -2.45 -24.59
CA PHE A 359 4.10 -3.04 -23.28
C PHE A 359 2.82 -2.95 -22.43
N SER A 360 2.41 -4.05 -21.80
CA SER A 360 1.18 -4.09 -20.99
C SER A 360 1.39 -4.88 -19.69
N ARG A 361 0.50 -4.67 -18.71
CA ARG A 361 0.52 -5.45 -17.45
C ARG A 361 0.37 -6.96 -17.71
N SER A 362 -0.35 -7.33 -18.76
CA SER A 362 -0.56 -8.73 -19.12
C SER A 362 0.72 -9.42 -19.60
N HIS A 363 1.65 -8.70 -20.23
CA HIS A 363 2.92 -9.25 -20.67
C HIS A 363 3.82 -9.58 -19.47
N VAL A 364 3.82 -8.69 -18.46
CA VAL A 364 4.54 -8.94 -17.20
C VAL A 364 3.97 -10.16 -16.49
N LEU A 365 2.64 -10.30 -16.40
CA LEU A 365 2.01 -11.46 -15.79
C LEU A 365 2.34 -12.76 -16.54
N ARG A 366 2.31 -12.73 -17.88
CA ARG A 366 2.67 -13.88 -18.72
C ARG A 366 4.13 -14.29 -18.48
N PHE A 367 5.05 -13.31 -18.44
CA PHE A 367 6.46 -13.55 -18.16
C PHE A 367 6.67 -14.23 -16.79
N LEU A 368 6.04 -13.68 -15.74
CA LEU A 368 6.12 -14.23 -14.38
C LEU A 368 5.53 -15.64 -14.31
N GLN A 369 4.41 -15.89 -15.00
CA GLN A 369 3.79 -17.22 -15.06
C GLN A 369 4.72 -18.23 -15.75
N THR A 370 5.22 -17.92 -16.95
CA THR A 370 6.15 -18.79 -17.69
C THR A 370 7.38 -19.13 -16.85
N ARG A 371 7.93 -18.14 -16.13
CA ARG A 371 9.08 -18.35 -15.25
C ARG A 371 8.73 -19.25 -14.06
N SER A 372 7.58 -19.05 -13.43
CA SER A 372 7.12 -19.89 -12.31
C SER A 372 6.92 -21.35 -12.71
N GLU A 373 6.55 -21.62 -13.97
CA GLU A 373 6.41 -22.97 -14.52
C GLU A 373 7.77 -23.64 -14.78
N LEU A 374 8.81 -22.87 -15.09
CA LEU A 374 10.18 -23.36 -15.33
C LEU A 374 10.99 -23.60 -14.04
N LEU A 375 10.57 -23.03 -12.92
CA LEU A 375 11.24 -23.17 -11.60
C LEU A 375 10.65 -24.31 -10.74
N LYS A 376 9.57 -24.95 -11.20
CA LYS A 376 9.06 -26.21 -10.64
C LYS A 376 9.79 -27.40 -11.25
#